data_AF-A0AAV5ZFD8-F1
#
_entry.id   AF-A0AAV5ZFD8-F1
#
_cell.length_a   1.000
_cell.length_b   1.000
_cell.length_c   1.000
_cell.angle_alpha   90.00
_cell.angle_beta   90.00
_cell.angle_gamma   90.00
#
_symmetry.space_group_name_H-M   'P 1'
#
loop_
_entity.id
_entity.type
_entity.pdbx_description
1 polymer ?
#
loop_
_entity_poly.entity_id
_entity_poly.type
_entity_poly.pdbx_seq_one_letter_code
_entity_poly.pdbx_strand_id
1 'polypeptide(L)' 'MEATDDPFLRGELVTLREFPTPAEPLGRIVSVTADGEQAEVAWHKYPGHEHEVTVEPTVMLRRVHESEMDPDE' A
#
# COMPACT_ATOMS: atom_id res chain seq x y z
N MET A 1 -10.14 16.33 17.44
CA MET A 1 -9.50 16.39 16.11
C MET A 1 -9.34 14.96 15.70
N GLU A 2 -9.98 14.62 14.58
CA GLU A 2 -10.01 13.28 13.99
C GLU A 2 -8.59 12.72 13.91
N ALA A 3 -8.43 11.44 14.24
CA ALA A 3 -7.17 10.74 14.10
C ALA A 3 -6.78 10.78 12.61
N THR A 4 -5.94 11.73 12.24
CA THR A 4 -5.17 11.65 11.01
C THR A 4 -4.32 10.41 11.17
N ASP A 5 -4.73 9.34 10.48
CA ASP A 5 -3.95 8.12 10.29
C ASP A 5 -2.49 8.54 10.04
N ASP A 6 -1.55 8.02 10.85
CA ASP A 6 -0.14 8.39 10.73
C ASP A 6 0.30 8.30 9.26
N PRO A 7 1.09 9.26 8.74
CA PRO A 7 1.50 9.24 7.34
C PRO A 7 2.19 7.91 7.00
N PHE A 8 1.97 7.39 5.80
CA PHE A 8 2.67 6.21 5.32
C PHE A 8 4.18 6.41 5.41
N LEU A 9 4.89 5.36 5.80
CA LEU A 9 6.35 5.33 5.94
C LEU A 9 6.95 4.42 4.88
N ARG A 10 8.16 4.78 4.45
CA ARG A 10 8.95 3.95 3.56
C ARG A 10 9.13 2.54 4.14
N GLY A 11 8.87 1.53 3.33
CA GLY A 11 8.96 0.11 3.67
C GLY A 11 7.66 -0.50 4.17
N GLU A 12 6.65 0.32 4.48
CA GLU A 12 5.33 -0.17 4.87
C GLU A 12 4.67 -0.96 3.75
N LEU A 13 4.03 -2.05 4.15
CA LEU A 13 3.28 -2.91 3.26
C LEU A 13 1.87 -2.35 3.07
N VAL A 14 1.46 -2.24 1.81
CA VAL A 14 0.19 -1.63 1.44
C VAL A 14 -0.52 -2.43 0.37
N THR A 15 -1.83 -2.25 0.36
CA THR A 15 -2.73 -2.67 -0.71
C THR A 15 -3.60 -1.48 -1.14
N LEU A 16 -4.32 -1.63 -2.25
CA LEU A 16 -5.31 -0.67 -2.70
C LEU A 16 -6.66 -0.96 -2.02
N ARG A 17 -7.31 0.10 -1.51
CA ARG A 17 -8.60 0.03 -0.81
C ARG A 17 -9.74 -0.52 -1.66
N GLU A 18 -9.63 -0.43 -2.98
CA GLU A 18 -10.62 -0.97 -3.91
C GLU A 18 -10.65 -2.52 -3.89
N PHE A 19 -9.59 -3.16 -3.37
CA PHE A 19 -9.51 -4.61 -3.23
C PHE A 19 -9.86 -5.04 -1.81
N PRO A 20 -10.97 -5.79 -1.63
CA PRO A 20 -11.46 -6.16 -0.30
C PRO A 20 -10.60 -7.22 0.38
N THR A 21 -9.82 -7.98 -0.39
CA THR A 21 -8.92 -9.03 0.08
C THR A 21 -7.47 -8.62 -0.15
N PRO A 22 -6.59 -8.71 0.86
CA PRO A 22 -5.17 -8.32 0.74
C PRO A 22 -4.32 -9.30 -0.08
N ALA A 23 -4.93 -10.31 -0.72
CA ALA A 23 -4.22 -11.26 -1.56
C ALA A 23 -3.45 -10.53 -2.66
N GLU A 24 -4.13 -9.64 -3.40
CA GLU A 24 -3.55 -8.77 -4.44
C GLU A 24 -4.48 -7.55 -4.64
N PRO A 25 -3.94 -6.35 -4.92
CA PRO A 25 -2.54 -6.02 -5.10
C PRO A 25 -1.80 -5.74 -3.79
N LEU A 26 -0.52 -6.03 -3.77
CA LEU A 26 0.35 -5.95 -2.62
C LEU A 26 1.67 -5.30 -3.01
N GLY A 27 2.04 -4.25 -2.29
CA GLY A 27 3.27 -3.49 -2.56
C GLY A 27 3.86 -2.89 -1.31
N ARG A 28 5.05 -2.29 -1.46
CA ARG A 28 5.73 -1.57 -0.38
C ARG A 28 5.94 -0.11 -0.76
N ILE A 29 5.76 0.78 0.22
CA ILE A 29 6.05 2.20 0.05
C ILE A 29 7.55 2.40 -0.18
N VAL A 30 7.90 3.04 -1.28
CA VAL A 30 9.29 3.44 -1.59
C VAL A 30 9.54 4.86 -1.10
N SER A 31 8.56 5.74 -1.30
CA SER A 31 8.62 7.16 -0.94
C SER A 31 7.22 7.72 -0.78
N VAL A 32 7.11 8.86 -0.10
CA VAL A 32 5.86 9.62 0.07
C VAL A 32 6.17 11.09 -0.23
N THR A 33 5.23 11.80 -0.86
CA THR A 33 5.36 13.23 -1.11
C THR A 33 5.43 14.02 0.21
N ALA A 34 5.98 15.23 0.16
CA ALA A 34 6.15 16.06 1.35
C ALA A 34 4.82 16.45 2.01
N ASP A 35 3.76 16.57 1.20
CA ASP A 35 2.38 16.79 1.61
C ASP A 35 1.66 15.52 2.12
N GLY A 36 2.19 14.33 1.86
CA GLY A 36 1.60 13.06 2.29
C GLY A 36 0.40 12.60 1.46
N GLU A 37 0.06 13.27 0.35
CA GLU A 37 -1.11 12.94 -0.47
C GLU A 37 -0.84 11.81 -1.47
N GLN A 38 0.43 11.59 -1.84
CA GLN A 38 0.81 10.55 -2.79
C GLN A 38 1.99 9.72 -2.28
N ALA A 39 2.02 8.45 -2.65
CA ALA A 39 3.11 7.55 -2.35
C ALA A 39 3.54 6.75 -3.57
N GLU A 40 4.85 6.56 -3.70
CA GLU A 40 5.43 5.61 -4.64
C GLU A 40 5.36 4.22 -4.04
N VAL A 41 4.70 3.29 -4.74
CA VAL A 41 4.50 1.91 -4.29
C VAL A 41 5.21 0.98 -5.25
N ALA A 42 6.14 0.19 -4.74
CA ALA A 42 6.73 -0.93 -5.48
C ALA A 42 5.83 -2.15 -5.30
N TRP A 43 5.16 -2.58 -6.37
CA TRP A 43 4.24 -3.70 -6.34
C TRP A 43 4.98 -5.03 -6.41
N HIS A 44 4.72 -5.90 -5.44
CA HIS A 44 5.18 -7.28 -5.45
C HIS A 44 4.18 -8.19 -6.17
N LYS A 45 2.88 -7.92 -6.00
CA LYS A 45 1.79 -8.63 -6.66
C LYS A 45 0.77 -7.60 -7.12
N TYR A 46 0.63 -7.36 -8.41
CA TYR A 46 -0.41 -6.49 -8.94
C TYR A 46 -0.73 -6.91 -10.37
N PRO A 47 -1.86 -7.60 -10.63
CA PRO A 47 -2.17 -8.11 -11.96
C PRO A 47 -2.06 -7.04 -13.05
N GLY A 48 -1.14 -7.25 -14.00
CA GLY A 48 -0.88 -6.32 -15.11
C GLY A 48 0.16 -5.22 -14.84
N HIS A 49 0.63 -5.10 -13.58
CA HIS A 49 1.62 -4.11 -13.12
C HIS A 49 2.63 -4.74 -12.15
N GLU A 50 2.88 -6.04 -12.32
CA GLU A 50 3.75 -6.82 -11.45
C GLU A 50 5.18 -6.29 -11.52
N HIS A 51 5.80 -6.02 -10.37
CA HIS A 51 7.14 -5.44 -10.27
C HIS A 51 7.27 -4.00 -10.80
N GLU A 52 6.16 -3.33 -11.08
CA GLU A 52 6.17 -1.91 -11.40
C GLU A 52 6.15 -1.05 -10.13
N VAL A 53 6.67 0.17 -10.27
CA VAL A 53 6.52 1.22 -9.27
C VAL A 53 5.49 2.20 -9.81
N THR A 54 4.39 2.37 -9.08
CA THR A 54 3.36 3.37 -9.43
C THR A 54 3.25 4.43 -8.35
N VAL A 55 2.66 5.57 -8.70
CA VAL A 55 2.34 6.66 -7.77
C VAL A 55 0.86 6.60 -7.46
N GLU A 56 0.54 6.25 -6.21
CA GLU A 56 -0.84 6.12 -5.76
C GLU A 56 -1.22 7.23 -4.77
N PRO A 57 -2.46 7.73 -4.79
CA PRO A 57 -2.98 8.57 -3.73
C PRO A 57 -2.99 7.81 -2.41
N THR A 58 -2.48 8.40 -1.32
CA THR A 58 -2.46 7.75 0.00
C THR A 58 -3.86 7.42 0.51
N VAL A 59 -4.87 8.19 0.08
CA VAL A 59 -6.29 7.91 0.35
C VAL A 59 -6.80 6.61 -0.30
N MET A 60 -6.16 6.15 -1.37
CA MET A 60 -6.47 4.87 -2.04
C MET A 60 -5.69 3.71 -1.43
N LEU A 61 -4.71 3.97 -0.58
CA LEU A 61 -3.88 2.96 0.07
C LEU A 61 -4.46 2.54 1.41
N ARG A 62 -4.24 1.29 1.76
CA ARG A 62 -4.50 0.71 3.07
C ARG A 62 -3.24 -0.03 3.53
N ARG A 63 -2.84 0.20 4.77
CA ARG A 63 -1.80 -0.59 5.45
C ARG A 63 -2.26 -2.03 5.58
N VAL A 64 -1.36 -2.95 5.23
CA VAL A 64 -1.57 -4.39 5.41
C VAL A 64 -0.55 -4.85 6.44
N HIS A 65 -1.00 -5.57 7.47
CA HIS A 65 -0.07 -6.23 8.38
C HIS A 65 0.47 -7.51 7.74
N GLU A 66 1.71 -7.89 8.05
CA GLU A 66 2.30 -9.13 7.52
C GLU A 66 1.46 -10.38 7.87
N SER A 67 0.71 -10.34 8.96
CA SER A 67 -0.24 -11.37 9.38
C SER A 67 -1.48 -11.49 8.47
N GLU A 68 -1.76 -10.50 7.63
CA GLU A 68 -2.88 -10.52 6.67
C GLU A 68 -2.45 -11.07 5.29
N MET A 69 -1.15 -11.28 5.06
CA MET A 69 -0.63 -11.84 3.81
C MET A 69 -0.78 -13.37 3.72
N ASP A 70 -0.97 -14.06 4.85
CA ASP A 70 -1.09 -15.51 4.93
C ASP A 70 -2.25 -15.91 5.84
N PRO A 71 -3.42 -16.25 5.28
CA PRO A 71 -4.44 -17.00 6.00
C PRO A 71 -4.18 -18.53 6.01
N ASP A 72 -3.16 -19.04 5.29
CA ASP A 72 -2.94 -20.48 5.09
C ASP A 72 -1.46 -20.89 5.32
N GLU A 73 -1.16 -21.34 6.54
CA GLU A 73 -0.64 -22.72 6.71
C GLU A 73 -1.82 -23.65 7.00
#